data_AF-A0A6G2XPD8-F1
#
_entry.id   AF-A0A6G2XPD8-F1
#
_cell.length_a   1.000
_cell.length_b   1.000
_cell.length_c   1.000
_cell.angle_alpha   90.00
_cell.angle_beta   90.00
_cell.angle_gamma   90.00
#
_symmetry.space_group_name_H-M   'P 1'
#
loop_
_entity.id
_entity.type
_entity.pdbx_description
1 polymer ?
#
loop_
_entity_poly.entity_id
_entity_poly.type
_entity_poly.pdbx_seq_one_letter_code
_entity_poly.pdbx_strand_id
1 'polypeptide(L)'
;MWKRGKRGRRHGRRAEPVGLELCDLCGVTFPADRAVRGYVPDSSAAHPTDDWFDGLRRVTACTEAHFAAVREEYRLRPFVREELWAAKIERELTVGTPVLTINQLGCRTGLHEPEIRRAIAWHNAHLDHGGQG
;
A
#
# COMPACT_ATOMS: atom_id res chain seq x y z
N MET A 1 -63.34 22.99 12.89
CA MET A 1 -62.24 23.52 12.05
C MET A 1 -61.19 24.21 12.91
N TRP A 2 -60.22 23.48 13.49
CA TRP A 2 -59.11 24.04 14.27
C TRP A 2 -57.79 23.35 13.85
N LYS A 3 -56.79 24.18 13.54
CA LYS A 3 -55.65 23.87 12.66
C LYS A 3 -54.54 23.08 13.36
N ARG A 4 -54.09 22.00 12.73
CA ARG A 4 -52.96 21.16 13.17
C ARG A 4 -51.64 21.80 12.73
N GLY A 5 -50.96 22.48 13.65
CA GLY A 5 -49.61 23.01 13.43
C GLY A 5 -48.58 21.87 13.32
N LYS A 6 -48.15 21.55 12.09
CA LYS A 6 -46.98 20.70 11.87
C LYS A 6 -45.71 21.50 12.16
N ARG A 7 -45.19 21.40 13.38
CA ARG A 7 -43.81 21.81 13.69
C ARG A 7 -42.88 20.82 13.01
N GLY A 8 -42.23 21.28 11.93
CA GLY A 8 -41.22 20.52 11.20
C GLY A 8 -40.10 20.12 12.14
N ARG A 9 -39.92 18.82 12.36
CA ARG A 9 -38.73 18.27 13.00
C ARG A 9 -37.57 18.52 12.05
N ARG A 10 -36.77 19.56 12.32
CA ARG A 10 -35.42 19.67 11.76
C ARG A 10 -34.62 18.51 12.32
N HIS A 11 -34.50 17.43 11.54
CA HIS A 11 -33.49 16.41 11.76
C HIS A 11 -32.13 17.08 11.57
N GLY A 12 -31.52 17.55 12.66
CA GLY A 12 -30.11 17.87 12.67
C GLY A 12 -29.36 16.60 12.32
N ARG A 13 -28.80 16.52 11.10
CA ARG A 13 -27.84 15.47 10.74
C ARG A 13 -26.75 15.50 11.80
N ARG A 14 -26.64 14.44 12.59
CA ARG A 14 -25.47 14.17 13.40
C ARG A 14 -24.29 14.21 12.44
N ALA A 15 -23.32 15.11 12.67
CA ALA A 15 -22.11 15.15 11.87
C ALA A 15 -21.46 13.77 11.96
N GLU A 16 -21.43 13.04 10.85
CA GLU A 16 -20.70 11.78 10.79
C GLU A 16 -19.23 12.08 11.05
N PRO A 17 -18.54 11.26 11.86
CA PRO A 17 -17.12 11.45 12.09
C PRO A 17 -16.42 11.39 10.74
N VAL A 18 -15.78 12.52 10.37
CA VAL A 18 -15.00 12.61 9.15
C VAL A 18 -13.79 11.72 9.35
N GLY A 19 -13.70 10.63 8.58
CA GLY A 19 -12.51 9.79 8.56
C GLY A 19 -11.28 10.66 8.28
N LEU A 20 -10.17 10.36 8.95
CA LEU A 20 -8.91 11.06 8.71
C LEU A 20 -7.97 10.14 7.93
N GLU A 21 -7.20 10.75 7.04
CA GLU A 21 -6.11 10.13 6.29
C GLU A 21 -4.79 10.81 6.64
N LEU A 22 -3.67 10.11 6.40
CA LEU A 22 -2.33 10.66 6.53
C LEU A 22 -1.79 11.03 5.14
N CYS A 23 -1.17 12.20 5.00
CA CYS A 23 -0.50 12.56 3.75
C CYS A 23 0.89 11.93 3.71
N ASP A 24 1.17 11.13 2.67
CA ASP A 24 2.44 10.42 2.52
C ASP A 24 3.65 11.34 2.28
N LEU A 25 3.43 12.60 1.86
CA LEU A 25 4.51 13.58 1.69
C LEU A 25 4.82 14.36 2.97
N CYS A 26 3.80 14.97 3.59
CA CYS A 26 4.01 15.91 4.70
C CYS A 26 3.69 15.32 6.09
N GLY A 27 3.15 14.10 6.16
CA GLY A 27 2.79 13.45 7.42
C GLY A 27 1.64 14.11 8.19
N VAL A 28 0.93 15.08 7.59
CA VAL A 28 -0.21 15.74 8.23
C VAL A 28 -1.47 14.90 8.05
N THR A 29 -2.27 14.77 9.12
CA THR A 29 -3.60 14.15 9.06
C THR A 29 -4.63 15.12 8.50
N PHE A 30 -5.51 14.67 7.62
CA PHE A 30 -6.50 15.52 6.96
C PHE A 30 -7.81 14.76 6.66
N PRO A 31 -8.93 15.48 6.41
CA PRO A 31 -10.21 14.85 6.07
C PRO A 31 -10.13 13.90 4.87
N ALA A 32 -10.59 12.66 5.03
CA ALA A 32 -10.50 11.59 4.03
C ALA A 32 -11.27 11.88 2.73
N ASP A 33 -12.29 12.75 2.79
CA ASP A 33 -13.08 13.20 1.66
C ASP A 33 -12.32 14.16 0.73
N ARG A 34 -11.17 14.69 1.19
CA ARG A 34 -10.26 15.55 0.41
C ARG A 34 -9.06 14.81 -0.13
N ALA A 35 -8.97 13.50 0.09
CA ALA A 35 -7.79 12.72 -0.26
C ALA A 35 -7.66 12.53 -1.77
N VAL A 36 -6.51 12.97 -2.29
CA VAL A 36 -6.02 12.58 -3.60
C VAL A 36 -5.31 11.24 -3.43
N ARG A 37 -5.80 10.21 -4.14
CA ARG A 37 -5.28 8.84 -4.05
C ARG A 37 -4.86 8.35 -5.43
N GLY A 38 -3.83 7.51 -5.46
CA GLY A 38 -3.41 6.83 -6.67
C GLY A 38 -2.34 5.78 -6.39
N TYR A 39 -1.75 5.26 -7.45
CA TYR A 39 -0.70 4.25 -7.38
C TYR A 39 0.57 4.73 -8.05
N VAL A 40 1.72 4.34 -7.49
CA VAL A 40 3.05 4.59 -8.05
C VAL A 40 3.83 3.28 -8.17
N PRO A 41 4.67 3.11 -9.21
CA PRO A 41 5.55 1.95 -9.30
C PRO A 41 6.53 1.92 -8.13
N ASP A 42 6.58 0.81 -7.41
CA ASP A 42 7.53 0.56 -6.32
C ASP A 42 7.83 -0.93 -6.22
N SER A 43 9.07 -1.32 -6.52
CA SER A 43 9.47 -2.72 -6.45
C SER A 43 9.46 -3.27 -5.03
N SER A 44 9.51 -2.44 -3.99
CA SER A 44 9.37 -2.91 -2.59
C SER A 44 7.92 -3.21 -2.17
N ALA A 45 6.93 -2.93 -3.02
CA ALA A 45 5.52 -3.04 -2.67
C ALA A 45 4.92 -4.39 -3.12
N ALA A 46 4.78 -5.33 -2.18
CA ALA A 46 3.91 -6.48 -2.34
C ALA A 46 2.57 -6.19 -1.65
N HIS A 47 1.47 -6.22 -2.40
CA HIS A 47 0.15 -5.94 -1.84
C HIS A 47 -0.27 -7.11 -0.94
N PRO A 48 -0.89 -6.86 0.24
CA PRO A 48 -1.08 -7.89 1.26
C PRO A 48 -2.03 -9.02 0.86
N THR A 49 -2.96 -8.77 -0.07
CA THR A 49 -4.05 -9.72 -0.38
C THR A 49 -4.39 -9.86 -1.86
N ASP A 50 -3.87 -9.00 -2.73
CA ASP A 50 -4.29 -8.91 -4.13
C ASP A 50 -3.05 -8.63 -4.98
N ASP A 51 -2.56 -9.66 -5.66
CA ASP A 51 -1.29 -9.62 -6.39
C ASP A 51 -1.35 -8.77 -7.67
N TRP A 52 -2.53 -8.35 -8.13
CA TRP A 52 -2.67 -7.38 -9.21
C TRP A 52 -2.08 -6.02 -8.86
N PHE A 53 -1.93 -5.72 -7.57
CA PHE A 53 -1.30 -4.50 -7.09
C PHE A 53 0.16 -4.71 -6.65
N ASP A 54 0.74 -5.88 -6.88
CA ASP A 54 2.17 -6.09 -6.65
C ASP A 54 2.99 -5.18 -7.56
N GLY A 55 3.96 -4.46 -6.98
CA GLY A 55 4.73 -3.43 -7.64
C GLY A 55 4.06 -2.06 -7.66
N LEU A 56 2.87 -1.92 -7.06
CA LEU A 56 2.11 -0.68 -7.00
C LEU A 56 1.87 -0.24 -5.57
N ARG A 57 2.58 0.81 -5.13
CA ARG A 57 2.30 1.43 -3.83
C ARG A 57 1.13 2.37 -3.95
N ARG A 58 0.12 2.18 -3.10
CA ARG A 58 -0.94 3.17 -2.92
C ARG A 58 -0.39 4.41 -2.21
N VAL A 59 -0.64 5.57 -2.79
CA VAL A 59 -0.25 6.88 -2.25
C VAL A 59 -1.50 7.69 -1.93
N THR A 60 -1.48 8.35 -0.78
CA THR A 60 -2.52 9.24 -0.27
C THR A 60 -1.93 10.61 0.04
N ALA A 61 -2.53 11.66 -0.52
CA ALA A 61 -2.05 13.02 -0.35
C ALA A 61 -3.19 14.00 -0.05
N CYS A 62 -2.87 15.05 0.70
CA CYS A 62 -3.83 16.10 1.04
C CYS A 62 -4.10 17.08 -0.12
N THR A 63 -3.25 17.08 -1.15
CA THR A 63 -3.38 17.92 -2.35
C THR A 63 -2.81 17.22 -3.59
N GLU A 64 -3.23 17.68 -4.77
CA GLU A 64 -2.68 17.24 -6.06
C GLU A 64 -1.17 17.53 -6.18
N ALA A 65 -0.72 18.67 -5.65
CA ALA A 65 0.69 19.03 -5.65
C ALA A 65 1.54 18.04 -4.84
N HIS A 66 1.04 17.62 -3.68
CA HIS A 66 1.72 16.62 -2.86
C HIS A 66 1.71 15.24 -3.54
N PHE A 67 0.59 14.85 -4.14
CA PHE A 67 0.53 13.61 -4.91
C PHE A 67 1.52 13.60 -6.08
N ALA A 68 1.60 14.71 -6.83
CA ALA A 68 2.53 14.86 -7.94
C ALA A 68 4.00 14.80 -7.51
N ALA A 69 4.34 15.39 -6.36
CA ALA A 69 5.69 15.34 -5.80
C ALA A 69 6.08 13.90 -5.42
N VAL A 70 5.22 13.17 -4.69
CA VAL A 70 5.47 11.76 -4.36
C VAL A 70 5.60 10.92 -5.63
N ARG A 71 4.74 11.13 -6.62
CA ARG A 71 4.82 10.41 -7.90
C ARG A 71 6.15 10.64 -8.61
N GLU A 72 6.68 11.86 -8.55
CA GLU A 72 7.98 12.19 -9.14
C GLU A 72 9.13 11.53 -8.38
N GLU A 73 9.10 11.52 -7.05
CA GLU A 73 10.08 10.80 -6.24
C GLU A 73 10.14 9.31 -6.60
N TYR A 74 8.98 8.65 -6.71
CA TYR A 74 8.92 7.24 -7.11
C TYR A 74 9.31 6.99 -8.56
N ARG A 75 9.05 7.94 -9.47
CA ARG A 75 9.48 7.84 -10.88
C ARG A 75 11.01 7.77 -11.02
N LEU A 76 11.73 8.41 -10.09
CA LEU A 76 13.19 8.43 -10.09
C LEU A 76 13.81 7.19 -9.45
N ARG A 77 13.01 6.40 -8.71
CA ARG A 77 13.49 5.14 -8.11
C ARG A 77 13.59 4.05 -9.18
N PRO A 78 14.69 3.28 -9.22
CA PRO A 78 14.77 2.13 -10.10
C PRO A 78 13.76 1.08 -9.66
N PHE A 79 13.08 0.48 -10.63
CA PHE A 79 12.20 -0.65 -10.38
C PHE A 79 12.97 -1.95 -10.56
N VAL A 80 13.26 -2.64 -9.47
CA VAL A 80 14.06 -3.87 -9.47
C VAL A 80 13.15 -5.09 -9.36
N ARG A 81 13.15 -5.98 -10.36
CA ARG A 81 12.28 -7.16 -10.36
C ARG A 81 12.55 -8.07 -9.18
N GLU A 82 13.82 -8.28 -8.85
CA GLU A 82 14.24 -9.14 -7.74
C GLU A 82 13.79 -8.61 -6.37
N GLU A 83 13.74 -7.29 -6.20
CA GLU A 83 13.18 -6.66 -5.00
C GLU A 83 11.68 -6.95 -4.88
N LEU A 84 10.93 -6.84 -5.98
CA LEU A 84 9.50 -7.18 -5.98
C LEU A 84 9.27 -8.65 -5.67
N TRP A 85 10.07 -9.53 -6.26
CA TRP A 85 9.97 -10.95 -5.98
C TRP A 85 10.31 -11.28 -4.52
N ALA A 86 11.32 -10.60 -3.96
CA ALA A 86 11.67 -10.75 -2.55
C ALA A 86 10.52 -10.29 -1.66
N ALA A 87 9.91 -9.12 -1.93
CA ALA A 87 8.75 -8.62 -1.20
C ALA A 87 7.55 -9.58 -1.27
N LYS A 88 7.29 -10.19 -2.44
CA LYS A 88 6.25 -11.21 -2.60
C LYS A 88 6.52 -12.46 -1.76
N ILE A 89 7.77 -12.92 -1.70
CA ILE A 89 8.16 -14.05 -0.86
C ILE A 89 8.00 -13.69 0.63
N GLU A 90 8.45 -12.51 1.05
CA GLU A 90 8.34 -12.02 2.43
C GLU A 90 6.88 -11.96 2.90
N ARG A 91 5.96 -11.48 2.04
CA ARG A 91 4.52 -11.52 2.30
C ARG A 91 4.05 -12.93 2.65
N GLU A 92 4.38 -13.92 1.82
CA GLU A 92 3.94 -15.31 2.03
C GLU A 92 4.54 -15.95 3.29
N LEU A 93 5.76 -15.56 3.64
CA LEU A 93 6.42 -16.02 4.86
C LEU A 93 5.87 -15.35 6.12
N THR A 94 5.41 -14.10 6.02
CA THR A 94 4.86 -13.32 7.15
C THR A 94 3.42 -13.72 7.49
N VAL A 95 2.60 -14.02 6.49
CA VAL A 95 1.17 -14.33 6.67
C VAL A 95 0.93 -15.78 7.13
N GLY A 96 1.89 -16.69 6.93
CA GLY A 96 1.68 -18.13 7.11
C GLY A 96 2.85 -18.90 7.72
N THR A 97 3.14 -20.07 7.14
CA THR A 97 4.22 -20.96 7.59
C THR A 97 5.58 -20.31 7.33
N PRO A 98 6.45 -20.19 8.35
CA PRO A 98 7.74 -19.50 8.22
C PRO A 98 8.76 -20.26 7.35
N VAL A 99 8.45 -21.50 6.95
CA VAL A 99 9.29 -22.31 6.08
C VAL A 99 8.43 -22.88 4.96
N LEU A 100 8.75 -22.49 3.73
CA LEU A 100 8.10 -22.96 2.51
C LEU A 100 9.15 -23.54 1.58
N THR A 101 8.80 -24.65 0.92
CA THR A 101 9.61 -25.20 -0.18
C THR A 101 9.53 -24.29 -1.40
N ILE A 102 10.50 -24.40 -2.32
CA ILE A 102 10.50 -23.65 -3.60
C ILE A 102 9.18 -23.86 -4.37
N ASN A 103 8.68 -25.10 -4.43
CA ASN A 103 7.42 -25.39 -5.11
C ASN A 103 6.23 -24.68 -4.46
N GLN A 104 6.16 -24.66 -3.12
CA GLN A 104 5.08 -23.97 -2.41
C GLN A 104 5.16 -22.46 -2.60
N LEU A 105 6.36 -21.88 -2.60
CA LEU A 105 6.57 -20.47 -2.93
C LEU A 105 6.09 -20.17 -4.35
N GLY A 106 6.42 -21.02 -5.32
CA GLY A 106 5.97 -20.84 -6.70
C GLY A 106 4.44 -20.88 -6.83
N CYS A 107 3.77 -21.83 -6.15
CA CYS A 107 2.32 -21.91 -6.15
C CYS A 107 1.62 -20.68 -5.53
N ARG A 108 2.22 -20.07 -4.50
CA ARG A 108 1.61 -18.93 -3.79
C ARG A 108 1.93 -17.58 -4.40
N THR A 109 3.12 -17.42 -4.95
CA THR A 109 3.59 -16.14 -5.50
C THR A 109 3.43 -16.04 -7.02
N GLY A 110 3.20 -17.17 -7.71
CA GLY A 110 3.24 -17.27 -9.17
C GLY A 110 4.65 -17.21 -9.76
N LEU A 111 5.70 -17.20 -8.93
CA LEU A 111 7.09 -17.13 -9.39
C LEU A 111 7.62 -18.51 -9.82
N HIS A 112 8.47 -18.52 -10.83
CA HIS A 112 9.21 -19.72 -11.20
C HIS A 112 10.48 -19.88 -10.36
N GLU A 113 10.99 -21.12 -10.25
CA GLU A 113 12.17 -21.45 -9.45
C GLU A 113 13.40 -20.53 -9.70
N PRO A 114 13.76 -20.15 -10.95
CA PRO A 114 14.85 -19.21 -11.18
C PRO A 114 14.60 -17.81 -10.59
N GLU A 115 13.35 -17.36 -10.59
CA GLU A 115 12.94 -16.05 -10.06
C GLU A 115 12.99 -16.07 -8.53
N ILE A 116 12.49 -17.16 -7.92
CA ILE A 116 12.58 -17.39 -6.47
C ILE A 116 14.04 -17.40 -6.01
N ARG A 117 14.93 -18.09 -6.74
CA ARG A 117 16.36 -18.11 -6.41
C ARG A 117 17.00 -16.72 -6.49
N ARG A 118 16.68 -15.95 -7.53
CA ARG A 118 17.19 -14.58 -7.71
C ARG A 118 16.66 -13.64 -6.62
N ALA A 119 15.39 -13.77 -6.25
CA ALA A 119 14.77 -13.01 -5.18
C ALA A 119 15.47 -13.24 -3.83
N ILE A 120 15.71 -14.50 -3.48
CA ILE A 120 16.43 -14.88 -2.24
C ILE A 120 17.87 -14.33 -2.28
N ALA A 121 18.57 -14.47 -3.41
CA ALA A 121 19.93 -13.94 -3.55
C ALA A 121 19.97 -12.41 -3.40
N TRP A 122 19.01 -11.70 -4.00
CA TRP A 122 18.87 -10.25 -3.85
C TRP A 122 18.58 -9.87 -2.40
N HIS A 123 17.62 -10.52 -1.75
CA HIS A 123 17.24 -10.24 -0.37
C HIS A 123 18.41 -10.42 0.59
N ASN A 124 19.12 -11.55 0.50
CA ASN A 124 20.29 -11.83 1.35
C ASN A 124 21.39 -10.78 1.16
N ALA A 125 21.68 -10.39 -0.08
CA ALA A 125 22.68 -9.35 -0.36
C ALA A 125 22.30 -7.97 0.23
N HIS A 126 21.01 -7.69 0.41
CA HIS A 126 20.53 -6.41 0.93
C HIS A 126 20.25 -6.44 2.45
N LEU A 127 20.01 -7.61 3.04
CA LEU A 127 19.94 -7.77 4.50
C LEU A 127 21.30 -7.55 5.19
N ASP A 128 22.40 -7.98 4.55
CA ASP A 128 23.76 -7.80 5.08
C ASP A 128 24.16 -6.31 5.22
N HIS A 129 23.41 -5.40 4.61
CA HIS A 129 23.59 -3.95 4.73
C HIS A 129 22.69 -3.29 5.79
N GLY A 130 21.71 -3.99 6.36
CA GLY A 130 20.74 -3.46 7.34
C GLY A 130 21.08 -3.73 8.81
N GLY A 131 22.13 -4.50 9.10
CA GLY A 131 22.53 -4.91 10.46
C GLY A 131 23.50 -3.97 11.19
N GLN A 132 23.78 -2.78 10.65
CA GLN A 132 24.59 -1.75 11.32
C GLN A 132 23.73 -0.50 11.57
N GLY A 133 22.94 -0.55 12.65
CA GLY A 133 22.13 0.56 13.14
C GLY A 133 21.80 0.37 14.61
#